data_AF-A0A7H0I5C1-F1
#
_entry.id   AF-A0A7H0I5C1-F1
#
_cell.length_a   1.000
_cell.length_b   1.000
_cell.length_c   1.000
_cell.angle_alpha   90.00
_cell.angle_beta   90.00
_cell.angle_gamma   90.00
#
_symmetry.space_group_name_H-M   'P 1'
#
loop_
_entity.id
_entity.type
_entity.pdbx_description
1 polymer ?
#
loop_
_entity_poly.entity_id
_entity_poly.type
_entity_poly.pdbx_seq_one_letter_code
_entity_poly.pdbx_strand_id
1 'polypeptide(L)' 'MSEQPALVPDRQPLDEQAAASARAYAADQRAKADVLASVLEDIAAHGYPSPEAGVLWEDARDAHLDRLAGEEPRVA' A
#
# COMPACT_ATOMS: atom_id res chain seq x y z
N MET A 1 -4.22 18.61 -9.01
CA MET A 1 -4.44 18.26 -10.44
C MET A 1 -5.00 16.85 -10.46
N SER A 2 -6.31 16.69 -10.62
CA SER A 2 -6.93 15.36 -10.76
C SER A 2 -6.87 15.00 -12.23
N GLU A 3 -5.89 14.18 -12.62
CA GLU A 3 -5.90 13.56 -13.93
C GLU A 3 -7.06 12.56 -13.97
N GLN A 4 -8.12 12.94 -14.68
CA GLN A 4 -9.24 12.04 -14.93
C GLN A 4 -8.72 10.95 -15.87
N PRO A 5 -8.83 9.65 -15.52
CA PRO A 5 -8.23 8.60 -16.31
C PRO A 5 -8.76 8.65 -17.75
N ALA A 6 -7.84 8.65 -18.71
CA ALA A 6 -8.18 8.72 -20.13
C ALA A 6 -9.18 7.61 -20.52
N LEU A 7 -10.14 7.95 -21.37
CA LEU A 7 -11.07 6.98 -21.91
C LEU A 7 -10.28 6.01 -22.80
N VAL A 8 -10.22 4.74 -22.39
CA VAL A 8 -9.55 3.69 -23.17
C VAL A 8 -10.65 2.99 -23.99
N PRO A 9 -10.68 3.16 -25.33
CA PRO A 9 -11.59 2.39 -26.19
C PRO A 9 -11.25 0.88 -26.13
N ASP A 10 -12.20 0.02 -26.48
CA ASP A 10 -12.05 -1.44 -26.59
C ASP A 10 -11.74 -2.20 -25.27
N ARG A 11 -12.27 -1.75 -24.13
CA ARG A 11 -12.16 -2.50 -22.86
C ARG A 11 -12.95 -3.80 -22.90
N GLN A 12 -12.27 -4.91 -22.62
CA GLN A 12 -12.94 -6.17 -22.32
C GLN A 12 -13.56 -6.12 -20.91
N PRO A 13 -14.80 -6.62 -20.73
CA PRO A 13 -15.43 -6.68 -19.43
C PRO A 13 -14.73 -7.71 -18.54
N LEU A 14 -14.55 -7.38 -17.26
CA LEU A 14 -14.14 -8.33 -16.23
C LEU A 14 -15.36 -9.12 -15.74
N ASP A 15 -15.15 -10.36 -15.31
CA ASP A 15 -16.13 -11.05 -14.49
C ASP A 15 -16.33 -10.35 -13.13
N GLU A 16 -17.41 -10.68 -12.44
CA GLU A 16 -17.80 -10.03 -11.20
C GLU A 16 -16.75 -10.18 -10.09
N GLN A 17 -16.08 -11.33 -10.02
CA GLN A 17 -15.08 -11.63 -8.99
C GLN A 17 -13.78 -10.86 -9.23
N ALA A 18 -13.31 -10.80 -10.48
CA ALA A 18 -12.18 -9.98 -10.88
C ALA A 18 -12.45 -8.49 -10.63
N ALA A 19 -13.66 -8.02 -10.96
CA ALA A 19 -14.07 -6.65 -10.68
C ALA A 19 -14.15 -6.36 -9.16
N ALA A 20 -14.65 -7.29 -8.35
CA ALA A 20 -14.67 -7.16 -6.89
C ALA A 20 -13.25 -7.10 -6.31
N SER A 21 -12.35 -7.95 -6.80
CA SER A 21 -10.94 -8.00 -6.36
C SER A 21 -10.21 -6.70 -6.68
N ALA A 22 -10.40 -6.15 -7.88
CA ALA A 22 -9.82 -4.86 -8.26
C ALA A 22 -10.32 -3.71 -7.37
N ARG A 23 -11.63 -3.70 -7.02
CA ARG A 23 -12.18 -2.69 -6.10
C ARG A 23 -11.65 -2.84 -4.67
N ALA A 24 -11.54 -4.08 -4.18
CA ALA A 24 -10.97 -4.35 -2.86
C ALA A 24 -9.52 -3.90 -2.76
N TYR A 25 -8.70 -4.22 -3.77
CA TYR A 25 -7.33 -3.75 -3.86
C TYR A 25 -7.27 -2.22 -3.90
N ALA A 26 -8.11 -1.57 -4.70
CA ALA A 26 -8.15 -0.10 -4.75
C ALA A 26 -8.57 0.53 -3.41
N ALA A 27 -9.43 -0.10 -2.62
CA ALA A 27 -9.78 0.37 -1.28
C ALA A 27 -8.61 0.23 -0.30
N ASP A 28 -7.91 -0.91 -0.32
CA ASP A 28 -6.68 -1.14 0.47
C ASP A 28 -5.59 -0.10 0.14
N GLN A 29 -5.37 0.19 -1.15
CA GLN A 29 -4.37 1.19 -1.57
C GLN A 29 -4.74 2.60 -1.10
N ARG A 30 -6.03 2.98 -1.14
CA ARG A 30 -6.47 4.27 -0.60
C ARG A 30 -6.23 4.36 0.91
N ALA A 31 -6.59 3.32 1.66
CA ALA A 31 -6.35 3.28 3.10
C ALA A 31 -4.86 3.41 3.44
N LYS A 32 -3.97 2.75 2.69
CA LYS A 32 -2.52 2.89 2.85
C LYS A 32 -2.04 4.31 2.55
N ALA A 33 -2.58 4.94 1.51
CA ALA A 33 -2.26 6.32 1.17
C ALA A 33 -2.71 7.30 2.26
N ASP A 34 -3.90 7.10 2.84
CA ASP A 34 -4.42 7.93 3.93
C ASP A 34 -3.53 7.83 5.19
N VAL A 35 -3.07 6.61 5.52
CA VAL A 35 -2.12 6.40 6.63
C VAL A 35 -0.80 7.12 6.37
N LEU A 36 -0.24 6.98 5.15
CA LEU A 36 1.01 7.66 4.80
C LEU A 36 0.86 9.18 4.86
N ALA A 37 -0.23 9.73 4.31
CA ALA A 37 -0.51 11.15 4.36
C ALA A 37 -0.55 11.66 5.81
N SER A 38 -1.27 10.94 6.69
CA SER A 38 -1.35 11.29 8.11
C SER A 38 0.02 11.30 8.80
N VAL A 39 0.90 10.34 8.51
CA VAL A 39 2.27 10.31 9.08
C VAL A 39 3.11 11.48 8.57
N LEU A 40 3.02 11.81 7.28
CA LEU A 40 3.77 12.93 6.70
C LEU A 40 3.28 14.28 7.24
N GLU A 41 1.97 14.43 7.44
CA GLU A 41 1.36 15.59 8.07
C GLU A 41 1.81 15.74 9.54
N ASP A 42 1.88 14.64 10.28
CA ASP A 42 2.40 14.62 11.66
C ASP A 42 3.87 15.03 11.72
N ILE A 43 4.72 14.49 10.83
CA ILE A 43 6.13 14.89 10.73
C ILE A 43 6.26 16.37 10.36
N ALA A 44 5.41 16.87 9.46
CA ALA A 44 5.42 18.28 9.08
C ALA A 44 5.02 19.20 10.26
N ALA A 45 4.11 18.74 11.14
CA ALA A 45 3.64 19.49 12.29
C ALA A 45 4.58 19.40 13.50
N HIS A 46 5.22 18.25 13.73
CA HIS A 46 5.91 17.92 14.99
C HIS A 46 7.41 17.58 14.82
N GLY A 47 7.89 17.47 13.59
CA GLY A 47 9.26 17.02 13.29
C GLY A 47 9.37 15.49 13.24
N TYR A 48 10.58 15.00 12.98
CA TYR A 48 10.83 13.55 12.94
C TYR A 48 10.70 12.89 14.32
N PRO A 49 10.24 11.63 14.40
CA PRO A 49 10.28 10.87 15.63
C PRO A 49 11.73 10.69 16.12
N SER A 50 11.91 10.53 17.44
CA SER A 50 13.21 10.23 18.01
C SER A 50 13.78 8.94 17.41
N PRO A 51 15.08 8.89 17.06
CA PRO A 51 15.74 7.66 16.63
C PRO A 51 15.61 6.50 17.64
N GLU A 52 15.48 6.82 18.92
CA GLU A 52 15.30 5.85 20.02
C GLU A 52 13.95 5.14 19.98
N ALA A 53 12.94 5.75 19.33
CA ALA A 53 11.64 5.14 19.10
C ALA A 53 11.60 4.28 17.81
N GLY A 54 12.67 4.31 17.01
CA GLY A 54 12.80 3.53 15.80
C GLY A 54 13.21 2.07 16.06
N VAL A 55 13.15 1.28 14.99
CA VAL A 55 13.72 -0.07 14.94
C VAL A 55 14.96 -0.03 14.05
N LEU A 56 15.98 -0.82 14.40
CA LEU A 56 17.16 -0.97 13.55
C LEU A 56 16.75 -1.54 12.20
N TRP A 57 17.36 -1.03 11.13
CA TRP A 57 17.00 -1.42 9.77
C TRP A 57 17.14 -2.93 9.57
N GLU A 58 18.18 -3.54 10.14
CA GLU A 58 18.45 -4.97 10.09
C GLU A 58 17.28 -5.77 10.68
N ASP A 59 16.79 -5.38 11.86
CA ASP A 59 15.69 -6.06 12.54
C ASP A 59 14.38 -5.95 11.75
N ALA A 60 14.07 -4.75 11.24
CA ALA A 60 12.87 -4.54 10.42
C ALA A 60 12.91 -5.33 9.09
N ARG A 61 14.08 -5.35 8.45
CA ARG A 61 14.31 -6.10 7.21
C ARG A 61 14.15 -7.59 7.45
N ASP A 62 14.79 -8.13 8.48
CA ASP A 62 14.83 -9.57 8.72
C ASP A 62 13.43 -10.08 9.11
N ALA A 63 12.71 -9.34 9.96
CA ALA A 63 11.30 -9.65 10.26
C ALA A 63 10.41 -9.62 9.00
N HIS A 64 10.68 -8.71 8.06
CA HIS A 64 9.94 -8.66 6.79
C HIS A 64 10.26 -9.86 5.89
N LEU A 65 11.53 -10.26 5.81
CA LEU A 65 11.96 -11.42 5.02
C LEU A 65 11.41 -12.73 5.60
N ASP A 66 11.41 -12.88 6.92
CA ASP A 66 10.81 -14.05 7.59
C ASP A 66 9.31 -14.16 7.30
N ARG A 67 8.59 -13.03 7.32
CA ARG A 67 7.18 -12.98 6.94
C ARG A 67 6.98 -13.40 5.48
N LEU A 68 7.81 -12.91 4.57
CA LEU A 68 7.74 -13.30 3.15
C LEU A 68 8.06 -14.79 2.95
N ALA A 69 9.03 -15.34 3.69
CA ALA A 69 9.37 -16.76 3.64
C ALA A 69 8.23 -17.65 4.18
N GLY A 70 7.42 -17.15 5.11
CA GLY A 70 6.24 -17.83 5.63
C GLY A 70 4.95 -17.64 4.81
N GLU A 71 4.94 -16.75 3.81
CA GLU A 71 3.82 -16.61 2.89
C GLU A 71 3.95 -17.64 1.76
N GLU A 72 2.98 -18.55 1.65
CA GLU A 72 2.87 -19.46 0.49
C GLU A 72 2.82 -18.65 -0.81
N PRO A 73 3.44 -19.13 -1.91
CA PRO A 73 3.42 -18.43 -3.19
C PRO A 73 1.98 -18.15 -3.59
N ARG A 74 1.61 -16.86 -3.70
CA ARG A 74 0.35 -16.49 -4.34
C ARG A 74 0.47 -16.80 -5.83
N VAL A 75 0.05 -18.01 -6.21
CA VAL A 75 -0.10 -18.40 -7.61
C VAL A 75 -1.24 -17.56 -8.18
N ALA A 76 -0.92 -16.77 -9.21
CA ALA A 76 -1.87 -15.98 -9.98
C ALA A 76 -2.68 -16.85 -10.94
#